data_AF-A0A559K4P8-F1
#
_entry.id   AF-A0A559K4P8-F1
#
_cell.length_a   1.000
_cell.length_b   1.000
_cell.length_c   1.000
_cell.angle_alpha   90.00
_cell.angle_beta   90.00
_cell.angle_gamma   90.00
#
_symmetry.space_group_name_H-M   'P 1'
#
loop_
_entity.id
_entity.type
_entity.pdbx_description
1 polymer ?
#
loop_
_entity_poly.entity_id
_entity_poly.type
_entity_poly.pdbx_seq_one_letter_code
_entity_poly.pdbx_strand_id
1 'polypeptide(L)'
;MLSINDPRSGKAIIRGGRRPSAKQTIDHTLDDAFTLFYNVKKAEGMRDRTLADYKAHWRYFREWIDSTEPGIKLREITQSTLRDYVIYMSSGRTKYDGVDNRKLDGETLSPTTVAIRLRTLRTMFNFWAGEQMIDVNPAQKIKPPRQDEDDIDAFTDEQVRLLLAAPDVRSYAGFRDKVLMLLLADTGLRINEALRLTTEHFDMRSRCITLPASMNMNRKPRIVPVSNEVVRKSSSWLTRIRRISRRSIYLSPITASR
;
A
#
# COMPACT_ATOMS: atom_id res chain seq x y z
N MET A 1 -32.02 68.70 -22.18
CA MET A 1 -30.68 68.15 -22.47
C MET A 1 -30.74 66.65 -22.22
N LEU A 2 -31.02 65.85 -23.25
CA LEU A 2 -30.02 65.09 -24.04
C LEU A 2 -29.29 64.01 -23.23
N SER A 3 -29.73 62.76 -23.48
CA SER A 3 -28.97 61.50 -23.63
C SER A 3 -27.80 61.19 -22.68
N ILE A 4 -27.82 60.00 -22.07
CA ILE A 4 -27.05 58.83 -22.54
C ILE A 4 -27.67 57.57 -21.93
N ASN A 5 -28.24 56.75 -22.80
CA ASN A 5 -28.75 55.42 -22.52
C ASN A 5 -27.59 54.45 -22.76
N ASP A 6 -27.12 53.72 -21.75
CA ASP A 6 -26.07 52.70 -21.90
C ASP A 6 -26.70 51.35 -22.30
N PRO A 7 -26.49 50.83 -23.52
CA PRO A 7 -27.20 49.67 -24.03
C PRO A 7 -26.40 48.36 -23.81
N ARG A 8 -25.98 48.08 -22.58
CA ARG A 8 -25.26 46.83 -22.23
C ARG A 8 -25.81 46.10 -21.01
N SER A 9 -27.13 45.95 -20.93
CA SER A 9 -27.74 44.90 -20.10
C SER A 9 -27.91 43.63 -20.93
N GLY A 10 -26.93 42.74 -20.88
CA GLY A 10 -27.01 41.42 -21.54
C GLY A 10 -28.23 40.64 -21.06
N LYS A 11 -28.98 40.05 -22.01
CA LYS A 11 -30.06 39.10 -21.71
C LYS A 11 -29.53 37.97 -20.84
N ALA A 12 -30.14 37.76 -19.68
CA ALA A 12 -29.90 36.58 -18.86
C ALA A 12 -30.21 35.32 -19.69
N ILE A 13 -29.17 34.56 -20.02
CA ILE A 13 -29.31 33.24 -20.63
C ILE A 13 -29.87 32.33 -19.53
N ILE A 14 -31.16 32.01 -19.61
CA ILE A 14 -31.77 30.93 -18.83
C ILE A 14 -31.08 29.65 -19.30
N ARG A 15 -30.03 29.22 -18.59
CA ARG A 15 -29.43 27.91 -18.78
C ARG A 15 -30.48 26.89 -18.38
N GLY A 16 -31.13 26.31 -19.39
CA GLY A 16 -32.10 25.24 -19.23
C GLY A 16 -31.52 24.19 -18.27
N GLY A 17 -32.21 24.00 -17.14
CA GLY A 17 -31.86 22.98 -16.17
C GLY A 17 -31.75 21.65 -16.89
N ARG A 18 -30.55 21.07 -16.87
CA ARG A 18 -30.31 19.71 -17.36
C ARG A 18 -31.20 18.80 -16.52
N ARG A 19 -32.30 18.31 -17.11
CA ARG A 19 -33.10 17.23 -16.50
C ARG A 19 -32.12 16.11 -16.15
N PRO A 20 -32.09 15.60 -14.90
CA PRO A 20 -31.29 14.43 -14.60
C PRO A 20 -31.83 13.30 -15.49
N SER A 21 -30.98 12.85 -16.41
CA SER A 21 -31.21 11.67 -17.22
C SER A 21 -31.47 10.52 -16.26
N ALA A 22 -32.65 9.91 -16.32
CA ALA A 22 -32.93 8.65 -15.64
C ALA A 22 -31.92 7.61 -16.13
N LYS A 23 -30.84 7.40 -15.36
CA LYS A 23 -29.81 6.41 -15.68
C LYS A 23 -30.43 5.04 -15.48
N GLN A 24 -30.34 4.20 -16.51
CA GLN A 24 -30.69 2.78 -16.45
C GLN A 24 -29.99 2.14 -15.24
N THR A 25 -30.79 1.56 -14.35
CA THR A 25 -30.34 0.84 -13.18
C THR A 25 -29.80 -0.51 -13.63
N ILE A 26 -28.53 -0.57 -14.02
CA ILE A 26 -27.86 -1.84 -14.33
C ILE A 26 -27.61 -2.54 -13.00
N ASP A 27 -28.26 -3.69 -12.80
CA ASP A 27 -27.98 -4.55 -11.65
C ASP A 27 -26.65 -5.27 -11.90
N HIS A 28 -25.58 -4.73 -11.34
CA HIS A 28 -24.24 -5.24 -11.56
C HIS A 28 -23.99 -6.51 -10.75
N THR A 29 -23.44 -7.54 -11.40
CA THR A 29 -22.88 -8.67 -10.66
C THR A 29 -21.70 -8.20 -9.81
N LEU A 30 -21.36 -8.97 -8.77
CA LEU A 30 -20.23 -8.67 -7.91
C LEU A 30 -18.91 -8.61 -8.70
N ASP A 31 -18.75 -9.44 -9.72
CA ASP A 31 -17.53 -9.50 -10.52
C ASP A 31 -17.43 -8.32 -11.50
N ASP A 32 -18.56 -7.87 -12.07
CA ASP A 32 -18.61 -6.65 -12.89
C ASP A 32 -18.26 -5.43 -12.05
N ALA A 33 -18.84 -5.34 -10.84
CA ALA A 33 -18.60 -4.24 -9.91
C ALA A 33 -17.11 -4.16 -9.52
N PHE A 34 -16.49 -5.30 -9.23
CA PHE A 34 -15.07 -5.35 -8.92
C PHE A 34 -14.19 -5.03 -10.13
N THR A 35 -14.54 -5.51 -11.32
CA THR A 35 -13.79 -5.21 -12.54
C THR A 35 -13.79 -3.72 -12.83
N LEU A 36 -14.94 -3.06 -12.69
CA LEU A 36 -15.05 -1.60 -12.81
C LEU A 36 -14.15 -0.89 -11.79
N PHE A 37 -14.27 -1.24 -10.50
CA PHE A 37 -13.44 -0.67 -9.44
C PHE A 37 -11.95 -0.84 -9.74
N TYR A 38 -11.53 -2.05 -10.12
CA TYR A 38 -10.13 -2.37 -10.38
C TYR A 38 -9.57 -1.55 -11.55
N ASN A 39 -10.33 -1.45 -12.65
CA ASN A 39 -9.92 -0.70 -13.83
C ASN A 39 -9.80 0.80 -13.54
N VAL A 40 -10.73 1.37 -12.77
CA VAL A 40 -10.64 2.78 -12.34
C VAL A 40 -9.41 3.00 -11.45
N LYS A 41 -9.18 2.14 -10.44
CA LYS A 41 -8.00 2.26 -9.57
C LYS A 41 -6.69 2.08 -10.32
N LYS A 42 -6.67 1.23 -11.34
CA LYS A 42 -5.51 1.10 -12.24
C LYS A 42 -5.30 2.38 -13.06
N ALA A 43 -6.37 2.98 -13.60
CA ALA A 43 -6.31 4.22 -14.36
C ALA A 43 -5.88 5.43 -13.50
N GLU A 44 -6.26 5.46 -12.22
CA GLU A 44 -5.78 6.45 -11.23
C GLU A 44 -4.27 6.31 -10.91
N GLY A 45 -3.59 5.29 -11.45
CA GLY A 45 -2.17 5.05 -11.22
C GLY A 45 -1.88 4.55 -9.80
N MET A 46 -2.78 3.76 -9.21
CA MET A 46 -2.51 3.08 -7.93
C MET A 46 -1.31 2.13 -8.06
N ARG A 47 -0.58 1.93 -6.96
CA ARG A 47 0.57 1.01 -6.95
C ARG A 47 0.10 -0.42 -7.20
N ASP A 48 0.90 -1.20 -7.93
CA ASP A 48 0.61 -2.62 -8.20
C ASP A 48 0.38 -3.42 -6.93
N ARG A 49 1.13 -3.12 -5.86
CA ARG A 49 0.92 -3.76 -4.55
C ARG A 49 -0.48 -3.51 -4.01
N THR A 50 -0.95 -2.26 -4.08
CA THR A 50 -2.28 -1.88 -3.62
C THR A 50 -3.37 -2.54 -4.47
N LEU A 51 -3.19 -2.62 -5.79
CA LEU A 51 -4.09 -3.35 -6.69
C LEU A 51 -4.13 -4.85 -6.38
N ALA A 52 -2.98 -5.45 -6.08
CA ALA A 52 -2.89 -6.85 -5.66
C ALA A 52 -3.60 -7.09 -4.33
N ASP A 53 -3.45 -6.18 -3.36
CA ASP A 53 -4.16 -6.25 -2.09
C ASP A 53 -5.68 -6.13 -2.29
N TYR A 54 -6.15 -5.24 -3.18
CA TYR A 54 -7.57 -5.16 -3.55
C TYR A 54 -8.10 -6.48 -4.13
N LYS A 55 -7.36 -7.08 -5.07
CA LYS A 55 -7.74 -8.37 -5.68
C LYS A 55 -7.80 -9.49 -4.66
N ALA A 56 -6.80 -9.57 -3.77
CA ALA A 56 -6.76 -10.59 -2.73
C ALA A 56 -7.92 -10.44 -1.73
N HIS A 57 -8.15 -9.23 -1.23
CA HIS A 57 -9.21 -8.97 -0.25
C HIS A 57 -10.60 -9.18 -0.84
N TRP A 58 -10.81 -8.78 -2.09
CA TRP A 58 -12.07 -9.04 -2.78
C TRP A 58 -12.31 -10.53 -2.95
N ARG A 59 -11.30 -11.29 -3.41
CA ARG A 59 -11.40 -12.75 -3.53
C ARG A 59 -11.82 -13.39 -2.21
N TYR A 60 -11.22 -13.01 -1.08
CA TYR A 60 -11.59 -13.56 0.23
C TYR A 60 -13.02 -13.22 0.66
N PHE A 61 -13.55 -12.09 0.23
CA PHE A 61 -14.93 -11.73 0.49
C PHE A 61 -15.87 -12.48 -0.45
N ARG A 62 -15.51 -12.63 -1.74
CA ARG A 62 -16.25 -13.41 -2.74
C ARG A 62 -16.39 -14.87 -2.35
N GLU A 63 -15.28 -15.51 -1.98
CA GLU A 63 -15.27 -16.92 -1.51
C GLU A 63 -16.24 -17.12 -0.33
N TRP A 64 -16.25 -16.19 0.62
CA TRP A 64 -17.14 -16.27 1.78
C TRP A 64 -18.60 -16.02 1.42
N ILE A 65 -18.90 -14.97 0.66
CA ILE A 65 -20.27 -14.62 0.32
C ILE A 65 -20.91 -15.66 -0.60
N ASP A 66 -20.15 -16.25 -1.54
CA ASP A 66 -20.65 -17.35 -2.37
C ASP A 66 -20.98 -18.61 -1.57
N SER A 67 -20.33 -18.81 -0.42
CA SER A 67 -20.62 -19.94 0.48
C SER A 67 -21.83 -19.72 1.40
N THR A 68 -22.21 -18.46 1.63
CA THR A 68 -23.24 -18.09 2.61
C THR A 68 -24.52 -17.58 1.95
N GLU A 69 -24.40 -16.74 0.93
CA GLU A 69 -25.50 -16.16 0.16
C GLU A 69 -25.17 -16.22 -1.36
N PRO A 70 -25.24 -17.42 -1.99
CA PRO A 70 -24.89 -17.60 -3.39
C PRO A 70 -25.72 -16.71 -4.31
N GLY A 71 -25.06 -15.98 -5.22
CA GLY A 71 -25.73 -15.18 -6.24
C GLY A 71 -26.25 -13.81 -5.76
N ILE A 72 -25.97 -13.42 -4.51
CA ILE A 72 -26.30 -12.10 -3.98
C ILE A 72 -25.79 -10.97 -4.89
N LYS A 73 -26.62 -9.96 -5.10
CA LYS A 73 -26.30 -8.76 -5.87
C LYS A 73 -25.61 -7.72 -5.03
N LEU A 74 -24.87 -6.82 -5.69
CA LEU A 74 -24.14 -5.75 -5.00
C LEU A 74 -25.06 -4.90 -4.10
N ARG A 75 -26.28 -4.63 -4.55
CA ARG A 75 -27.28 -3.80 -3.85
C ARG A 75 -27.91 -4.49 -2.64
N GLU A 76 -27.87 -5.81 -2.61
CA GLU A 76 -28.43 -6.62 -1.53
C GLU A 76 -27.46 -6.75 -0.36
N ILE A 77 -26.18 -6.39 -0.55
CA ILE A 77 -25.19 -6.43 0.53
C ILE A 77 -25.51 -5.36 1.57
N THR A 78 -25.84 -5.83 2.76
CA THR A 78 -26.25 -4.97 3.89
C THR A 78 -25.13 -4.80 4.92
N GLN A 79 -25.39 -3.94 5.90
CA GLN A 79 -24.51 -3.82 7.07
C GLN A 79 -24.42 -5.13 7.87
N SER A 80 -25.51 -5.91 7.97
CA SER A 80 -25.50 -7.21 8.66
C SER A 80 -24.58 -8.18 7.94
N THR A 81 -24.70 -8.31 6.62
CA THR A 81 -23.81 -9.16 5.80
C THR A 81 -22.33 -8.86 6.08
N LEU A 82 -21.95 -7.57 6.14
CA LEU A 82 -20.56 -7.20 6.44
C LEU A 82 -20.15 -7.42 7.91
N ARG A 83 -21.09 -7.36 8.86
CA ARG A 83 -20.82 -7.75 10.26
C ARG A 83 -20.58 -9.25 10.37
N ASP A 84 -21.38 -10.04 9.66
CA ASP A 84 -21.22 -11.50 9.62
C ASP A 84 -19.90 -11.89 8.98
N TYR A 85 -19.44 -11.15 7.97
CA TYR A 85 -18.09 -11.32 7.42
C TYR A 85 -16.99 -11.02 8.44
N VAL A 86 -17.15 -9.95 9.25
CA VAL A 86 -16.20 -9.61 10.31
C VAL A 86 -16.17 -10.70 11.39
N ILE A 87 -17.33 -11.25 11.77
CA ILE A 87 -17.43 -12.38 12.70
C ILE A 87 -16.73 -13.60 12.12
N TYR A 88 -17.04 -13.97 10.87
CA TYR A 88 -16.39 -15.07 10.16
C TYR A 88 -14.86 -14.92 10.15
N MET A 89 -14.33 -13.74 9.84
CA MET A 89 -12.88 -13.53 9.89
C MET A 89 -12.28 -13.62 11.30
N SER A 90 -13.05 -13.26 12.33
CA SER A 90 -12.57 -13.20 13.72
C SER A 90 -12.66 -14.54 14.45
N SER A 91 -13.63 -15.39 14.11
CA SER A 91 -13.91 -16.64 14.82
C SER A 91 -14.09 -17.86 13.92
N GLY A 92 -14.49 -17.68 12.65
CA GLY A 92 -14.86 -18.76 11.74
C GLY A 92 -13.78 -19.19 10.75
N ARG A 93 -12.68 -18.42 10.63
CA ARG A 93 -11.59 -18.70 9.69
C ARG A 93 -10.28 -18.92 10.41
N THR A 94 -9.65 -20.06 10.15
CA THR A 94 -8.29 -20.34 10.60
C THR A 94 -7.26 -19.68 9.70
N LYS A 95 -6.17 -19.24 10.32
CA LYS A 95 -5.00 -18.71 9.65
C LYS A 95 -4.41 -19.79 8.75
N TYR A 96 -4.13 -19.44 7.49
CA TYR A 96 -3.58 -20.35 6.47
C TYR A 96 -4.45 -21.54 6.08
N ASP A 97 -5.76 -21.47 6.29
CA ASP A 97 -6.70 -22.47 5.79
C ASP A 97 -6.47 -22.78 4.30
N GLY A 98 -6.26 -24.06 3.96
CA GLY A 98 -5.93 -24.54 2.61
C GLY A 98 -4.47 -24.42 2.16
N VAL A 99 -3.50 -24.19 3.06
CA VAL A 99 -2.05 -24.16 2.74
C VAL A 99 -1.31 -25.33 3.39
N ASP A 100 -0.94 -26.35 2.60
CA ASP A 100 -0.30 -27.58 3.08
C ASP A 100 0.99 -27.38 3.89
N ASN A 101 1.76 -26.32 3.61
CA ASN A 101 3.09 -26.08 4.20
C ASN A 101 3.10 -25.03 5.33
N ARG A 102 1.93 -24.58 5.81
CA ARG A 102 1.82 -23.61 6.92
C ARG A 102 0.61 -23.93 7.79
N LYS A 103 0.68 -25.00 8.57
CA LYS A 103 -0.29 -25.24 9.65
C LYS A 103 0.10 -24.45 10.89
N LEU A 104 -0.73 -23.49 11.28
CA LEU A 104 -0.86 -23.09 12.67
C LEU A 104 -2.26 -23.56 13.08
N ASP A 105 -2.31 -24.62 13.88
CA ASP A 105 -3.57 -25.24 14.27
C ASP A 105 -4.42 -24.23 15.08
N GLY A 106 -5.61 -23.90 14.57
CA GLY A 106 -6.66 -23.24 15.35
C GLY A 106 -6.57 -21.73 15.58
N GLU A 107 -5.52 -21.02 15.11
CA GLU A 107 -5.46 -19.56 15.27
C GLU A 107 -6.38 -18.83 14.30
N THR A 108 -7.19 -17.89 14.79
CA THR A 108 -8.02 -17.01 13.96
C THR A 108 -7.19 -15.86 13.36
N LEU A 109 -7.79 -15.07 12.46
CA LEU A 109 -7.08 -13.91 11.92
C LEU A 109 -6.84 -12.85 13.00
N SER A 110 -5.66 -12.22 12.97
CA SER A 110 -5.36 -11.12 13.88
C SER A 110 -6.35 -9.95 13.69
N PRO A 111 -6.71 -9.23 14.76
CA PRO A 111 -7.57 -8.03 14.70
C PRO A 111 -7.09 -7.00 13.67
N THR A 112 -5.77 -6.86 13.52
CA THR A 112 -5.12 -6.01 12.50
C THR A 112 -5.46 -6.44 11.08
N THR A 113 -5.39 -7.75 10.80
CA THR A 113 -5.72 -8.28 9.47
C THR A 113 -7.19 -8.07 9.14
N VAL A 114 -8.08 -8.32 10.11
CA VAL A 114 -9.53 -8.08 9.97
C VAL A 114 -9.81 -6.61 9.65
N ALA A 115 -9.20 -5.69 10.38
CA ALA A 115 -9.36 -4.26 10.17
C ALA A 115 -8.85 -3.80 8.79
N ILE A 116 -7.72 -4.33 8.31
CA ILE A 116 -7.18 -4.03 6.99
C ILE A 116 -8.16 -4.47 5.89
N ARG A 117 -8.68 -5.70 5.98
CA ARG A 117 -9.65 -6.23 5.01
C ARG A 117 -10.95 -5.43 5.02
N LEU A 118 -11.46 -5.10 6.20
CA LEU A 118 -12.65 -4.24 6.35
C LEU A 118 -12.43 -2.85 5.75
N ARG A 119 -11.25 -2.24 5.95
CA ARG A 119 -10.90 -0.93 5.38
C ARG A 119 -10.84 -0.98 3.85
N THR A 120 -10.32 -2.07 3.30
CA THR A 120 -10.33 -2.32 1.85
C THR A 120 -11.75 -2.42 1.32
N LEU A 121 -12.61 -3.24 1.94
CA LEU A 121 -14.02 -3.35 1.53
C LEU A 121 -14.73 -1.99 1.63
N ARG A 122 -14.54 -1.26 2.72
CA ARG A 122 -15.09 0.10 2.87
C ARG A 122 -14.69 1.01 1.72
N THR A 123 -13.47 0.90 1.22
CA THR A 123 -12.99 1.69 0.07
C THR A 123 -13.72 1.31 -1.21
N MET A 124 -13.96 0.02 -1.45
CA MET A 124 -14.71 -0.47 -2.62
C MET A 124 -16.18 -0.03 -2.56
N PHE A 125 -16.86 -0.21 -1.42
CA PHE A 125 -18.24 0.23 -1.24
C PHE A 125 -18.40 1.75 -1.28
N ASN A 126 -17.40 2.52 -0.83
CA ASN A 126 -17.38 3.97 -1.03
C ASN A 126 -17.32 4.34 -2.52
N PHE A 127 -16.50 3.63 -3.30
CA PHE A 127 -16.42 3.83 -4.75
C PHE A 127 -17.76 3.52 -5.41
N TRP A 128 -18.37 2.37 -5.14
CA TRP A 128 -19.66 1.99 -5.73
C TRP A 128 -20.82 2.91 -5.32
N ALA A 129 -20.80 3.45 -4.10
CA ALA A 129 -21.76 4.47 -3.69
C ALA A 129 -21.55 5.78 -4.48
N GLY A 130 -20.29 6.18 -4.69
CA GLY A 130 -19.94 7.33 -5.53
C GLY A 130 -20.35 7.18 -6.99
N GLU A 131 -20.26 5.97 -7.53
CA GLU A 131 -20.71 5.61 -8.88
C GLU A 131 -22.23 5.37 -8.97
N GLN A 132 -22.99 5.55 -7.87
CA GLN A 132 -24.44 5.34 -7.80
C GLN A 132 -24.89 3.90 -8.08
N MET A 133 -23.98 2.93 -7.95
CA MET A 133 -24.30 1.50 -8.09
C MET A 133 -25.04 0.96 -6.87
N ILE A 134 -24.76 1.53 -5.70
CA ILE A 134 -25.48 1.34 -4.43
C ILE A 134 -25.83 2.71 -3.84
N ASP A 135 -26.85 2.77 -2.99
CA ASP A 135 -27.31 4.04 -2.41
C ASP A 135 -26.39 4.52 -1.27
N VAL A 136 -25.96 3.60 -0.42
CA VAL A 136 -25.16 3.88 0.78
C VAL A 136 -24.12 2.79 0.98
N ASN A 137 -22.95 3.15 1.49
CA ASN A 137 -21.92 2.18 1.86
C ASN A 137 -22.31 1.38 3.13
N PRO A 138 -22.54 0.05 3.04
CA PRO A 138 -22.89 -0.78 4.21
C PRO A 138 -21.77 -0.86 5.26
N ALA A 139 -20.51 -0.64 4.87
CA ALA A 139 -19.33 -0.71 5.73
C ALA A 139 -19.07 0.58 6.52
N GLN A 140 -19.82 1.67 6.27
CA GLN A 140 -19.50 3.00 6.78
C GLN A 140 -19.50 3.07 8.31
N LYS A 141 -20.47 2.43 8.96
CA LYS A 141 -20.67 2.45 10.43
C LYS A 141 -20.11 1.22 11.16
N ILE A 142 -19.40 0.33 10.47
CA ILE A 142 -18.84 -0.88 11.10
C ILE A 142 -17.51 -0.52 11.79
N LYS A 143 -17.40 -0.79 13.09
CA LYS A 143 -16.14 -0.61 13.81
C LYS A 143 -15.25 -1.84 13.60
N PRO A 144 -13.94 -1.67 13.30
CA PRO A 144 -13.02 -2.80 13.28
C PRO A 144 -12.90 -3.43 14.68
N PRO A 145 -12.47 -4.70 14.79
CA PRO A 145 -12.14 -5.31 16.07
C PRO A 145 -11.11 -4.48 16.84
N ARG A 146 -11.17 -4.53 18.18
CA ARG A 146 -10.17 -3.89 19.03
C ARG A 146 -8.79 -4.48 18.75
N GLN A 147 -7.80 -3.60 18.66
CA GLN A 147 -6.39 -3.95 18.50
C GLN A 147 -5.71 -3.55 19.79
N ASP A 148 -4.98 -4.49 20.38
CA ASP A 148 -4.04 -4.15 21.44
C ASP A 148 -2.85 -3.46 20.78
N GLU A 149 -2.37 -2.37 21.38
CA GLU A 149 -1.15 -1.71 20.93
C GLU A 149 0.02 -2.52 21.51
N ASP A 150 0.76 -3.19 20.64
CA ASP A 150 2.01 -3.82 21.04
C ASP A 150 3.04 -2.72 21.36
N ASP A 151 3.67 -2.80 22.53
CA ASP A 151 4.82 -1.97 22.85
C ASP A 151 5.97 -2.32 21.90
N ILE A 152 6.40 -1.36 21.08
CA ILE A 152 7.57 -1.52 20.23
C ILE A 152 8.81 -1.27 21.11
N ASP A 153 9.40 -2.35 21.62
CA ASP A 153 10.67 -2.27 22.33
C ASP A 153 11.79 -1.81 21.38
N ALA A 154 12.34 -0.63 21.67
CA ALA A 154 13.51 -0.15 20.97
C ALA A 154 14.75 -0.96 21.37
N PHE A 155 15.63 -1.21 20.41
CA PHE A 155 16.91 -1.86 20.70
C PHE A 155 17.78 -0.99 21.60
N THR A 156 18.43 -1.61 22.59
CA THR A 156 19.49 -0.95 23.35
C THR A 156 20.75 -0.80 22.49
N ASP A 157 21.62 0.16 22.85
CA ASP A 157 22.90 0.36 22.17
C ASP A 157 23.72 -0.92 22.07
N GLU A 158 23.67 -1.76 23.10
CA GLU A 158 24.41 -3.02 23.13
C GLU A 158 23.82 -4.05 22.15
N GLN A 159 22.49 -4.14 22.07
CA GLN A 159 21.82 -4.98 21.08
C GLN A 159 22.14 -4.52 19.66
N VAL A 160 22.17 -3.20 19.40
CA VAL A 160 22.57 -2.65 18.10
C VAL A 160 24.02 -3.02 17.77
N ARG A 161 24.95 -2.91 18.72
CA ARG A 161 26.35 -3.32 18.52
C ARG A 161 26.48 -4.80 18.18
N LEU A 162 25.78 -5.67 18.91
CA LEU A 162 25.77 -7.12 18.66
C LEU A 162 25.18 -7.46 17.29
N LEU A 163 24.05 -6.85 16.93
CA LEU A 163 23.44 -7.01 15.62
C LEU A 163 24.40 -6.60 14.50
N LEU A 164 25.02 -5.43 14.64
CA LEU A 164 25.99 -4.97 13.67
C LEU A 164 27.20 -5.92 13.63
N ALA A 165 27.64 -6.54 14.73
CA ALA A 165 28.79 -7.44 14.74
C ALA A 165 28.53 -8.83 14.13
N ALA A 166 27.26 -9.25 14.00
CA ALA A 166 26.89 -10.59 13.57
C ALA A 166 27.35 -11.02 12.15
N PRO A 167 27.35 -10.16 11.10
CA PRO A 167 27.72 -10.59 9.76
C PRO A 167 29.21 -10.87 9.59
N ASP A 168 29.56 -11.99 8.95
CA ASP A 168 30.95 -12.29 8.59
C ASP A 168 31.45 -11.37 7.45
N VAL A 169 32.24 -10.36 7.83
CA VAL A 169 32.82 -9.36 6.93
C VAL A 169 33.90 -9.91 5.99
N ARG A 170 34.37 -11.15 6.21
CA ARG A 170 35.31 -11.82 5.29
C ARG A 170 34.59 -12.26 4.02
N SER A 171 33.36 -12.76 4.17
CA SER A 171 32.47 -13.11 3.06
C SER A 171 31.95 -11.86 2.33
N TYR A 172 31.70 -11.99 1.02
CA TYR A 172 31.08 -10.93 0.23
C TYR A 172 29.66 -10.60 0.74
N ALA A 173 28.86 -11.63 1.01
CA ALA A 173 27.49 -11.46 1.48
C ALA A 173 27.43 -10.83 2.87
N GLY A 174 28.25 -11.29 3.83
CA GLY A 174 28.27 -10.71 5.17
C GLY A 174 28.76 -9.27 5.19
N PHE A 175 29.74 -8.91 4.34
CA PHE A 175 30.14 -7.51 4.21
C PHE A 175 29.04 -6.64 3.58
N ARG A 176 28.30 -7.14 2.58
CA ARG A 176 27.10 -6.44 2.03
C ARG A 176 26.08 -6.17 3.13
N ASP A 177 25.73 -7.21 3.87
CA ASP A 177 24.64 -7.18 4.84
C ASP A 177 25.03 -6.27 6.01
N LYS A 178 26.30 -6.29 6.45
CA LYS A 178 26.85 -5.32 7.41
C LYS A 178 26.68 -3.87 6.95
N VAL A 179 26.96 -3.57 5.67
CA VAL A 179 26.81 -2.20 5.13
C VAL A 179 25.34 -1.80 5.08
N LEU A 180 24.45 -2.71 4.66
CA LEU A 180 23.01 -2.46 4.65
C LEU A 180 22.45 -2.23 6.05
N MET A 181 22.84 -3.06 7.03
CA MET A 181 22.41 -2.91 8.42
C MET A 181 22.88 -1.58 9.02
N LEU A 182 24.15 -1.21 8.78
CA LEU A 182 24.69 0.06 9.25
C LEU A 182 23.93 1.24 8.63
N LEU A 183 23.65 1.17 7.32
CA LEU A 183 22.87 2.19 6.63
C LEU A 183 21.47 2.34 7.25
N LEU A 184 20.77 1.23 7.49
CA LEU A 184 19.42 1.25 8.07
C LEU A 184 19.42 1.84 9.49
N ALA A 185 20.38 1.44 10.32
CA ALA A 185 20.53 1.94 11.69
C ALA A 185 20.85 3.45 11.72
N ASP A 186 21.68 3.93 10.78
CA ASP A 186 22.11 5.33 10.71
C ASP A 186 21.02 6.27 10.17
N THR A 187 20.23 5.80 9.20
CA THR A 187 19.34 6.67 8.41
C THR A 187 17.86 6.48 8.67
N GLY A 188 17.47 5.38 9.33
CA GLY A 188 16.06 5.02 9.53
C GLY A 188 15.30 4.79 8.22
N LEU A 189 16.00 4.49 7.12
CA LEU A 189 15.37 4.16 5.84
C LEU A 189 14.50 2.91 5.97
N ARG A 190 13.39 2.86 5.22
CA ARG A 190 12.66 1.59 5.09
C ARG A 190 13.52 0.60 4.32
N ILE A 191 13.46 -0.67 4.67
CA ILE A 191 14.23 -1.73 4.01
C ILE A 191 14.08 -1.70 2.48
N ASN A 192 12.86 -1.51 1.98
CA ASN A 192 12.61 -1.43 0.53
C ASN A 192 13.19 -0.18 -0.14
N GLU A 193 13.31 0.94 0.59
CA GLU A 193 13.98 2.14 0.10
C GLU A 193 15.50 1.86 0.01
N ALA A 194 16.09 1.31 1.08
CA ALA A 194 17.52 0.97 1.14
C ALA A 194 17.95 -0.05 0.07
N LEU A 195 17.13 -1.09 -0.18
CA LEU A 195 17.41 -2.11 -1.19
C LEU A 195 17.37 -1.58 -2.63
N ARG A 196 16.63 -0.49 -2.88
CA ARG A 196 16.50 0.12 -4.22
C ARG A 196 17.53 1.21 -4.48
N LEU A 197 18.39 1.52 -3.52
CA LEU A 197 19.43 2.52 -3.69
C LEU A 197 20.48 2.06 -4.72
N THR A 198 20.71 2.94 -5.68
CA THR A 198 21.82 2.91 -6.64
C THR A 198 22.84 3.99 -6.29
N THR A 199 24.03 3.91 -6.87
CA THR A 199 25.12 4.88 -6.60
C THR A 199 24.77 6.33 -6.94
N GLU A 200 23.83 6.56 -7.87
CA GLU A 200 23.38 7.92 -8.25
C GLU A 200 22.61 8.63 -7.13
N HIS A 201 21.99 7.87 -6.22
CA HIS A 201 21.25 8.41 -5.09
C HIS A 201 22.17 8.84 -3.95
N PHE A 202 23.44 8.42 -3.95
CA PHE A 202 24.36 8.62 -2.85
C PHE A 202 25.39 9.70 -3.19
N ASP A 203 25.25 10.87 -2.58
CA ASP A 203 26.29 11.90 -2.62
C ASP A 203 27.26 11.69 -1.46
N MET A 204 28.39 11.04 -1.77
CA MET A 204 29.44 10.77 -0.78
C MET A 204 30.16 12.04 -0.31
N ARG A 205 30.19 13.10 -1.13
CA ARG A 205 30.86 14.36 -0.77
C ARG A 205 29.99 15.16 0.20
N SER A 206 28.71 15.30 -0.14
CA SER A 206 27.74 16.00 0.69
C SER A 206 27.18 15.14 1.83
N ARG A 207 27.55 13.85 1.88
CA ARG A 207 27.11 12.86 2.88
C ARG A 207 25.59 12.81 2.99
N CYS A 208 24.93 12.68 1.84
CA CYS A 208 23.48 12.67 1.75
C CYS A 208 23.01 11.59 0.79
N ILE A 209 21.85 11.01 1.09
CA ILE A 209 21.09 10.14 0.20
C ILE A 209 19.88 10.91 -0.31
N THR A 210 19.73 11.00 -1.62
CA THR A 210 18.55 11.57 -2.26
C THR A 210 17.57 10.45 -2.60
N LEU A 211 16.40 10.47 -1.98
CA LEU A 211 15.31 9.55 -2.30
C LEU A 211 14.32 10.23 -3.25
N PRO A 212 14.17 9.74 -4.50
CA PRO A 212 13.22 10.30 -5.43
C PRO A 212 11.77 10.00 -5.01
N ALA A 213 10.85 10.83 -5.48
CA ALA A 213 9.42 10.68 -5.23
C ALA A 213 8.89 9.28 -5.58
N SER A 214 9.42 8.65 -6.62
CA SER A 214 9.01 7.32 -7.09
C SER A 214 9.25 6.20 -6.07
N MET A 215 10.28 6.35 -5.21
CA MET A 215 10.60 5.35 -4.18
C MET A 215 9.78 5.55 -2.90
N ASN A 216 9.32 6.77 -2.64
CA ASN A 216 8.66 7.11 -1.38
C ASN A 216 7.16 6.86 -1.44
N MET A 217 6.57 6.34 -0.35
CA MET A 217 5.13 6.03 -0.30
C MET A 217 4.26 7.27 -0.57
N ASN A 218 4.68 8.42 -0.05
CA ASN A 218 4.00 9.71 -0.15
C ASN A 218 4.24 10.45 -1.48
N ARG A 219 4.97 9.87 -2.44
CA ARG A 219 5.34 10.50 -3.72
C ARG A 219 6.04 11.86 -3.57
N LYS A 220 6.74 12.09 -2.45
CA LYS A 220 7.54 13.30 -2.22
C LYS A 220 9.02 12.92 -2.14
N PRO A 221 9.93 13.67 -2.80
CA PRO A 221 11.35 13.43 -2.63
C PRO A 221 11.79 13.83 -1.21
N ARG A 222 12.86 13.20 -0.71
CA ARG A 222 13.49 13.62 0.55
C ARG A 222 15.00 13.37 0.51
N ILE A 223 15.73 14.19 1.24
CA ILE A 223 17.18 14.05 1.43
C ILE A 223 17.41 13.53 2.83
N VAL A 224 18.26 12.53 2.97
CA VAL A 224 18.60 11.90 4.25
C VAL A 224 20.10 12.04 4.48
N PRO A 225 20.54 12.74 5.54
CA PRO A 225 21.96 12.82 5.88
C PRO A 225 22.48 11.44 6.31
N VAL A 226 23.75 11.16 6.02
CA VAL A 226 24.44 9.93 6.43
C VAL A 226 25.69 10.24 7.23
N SER A 227 26.02 9.38 8.19
CA SER A 227 27.26 9.50 8.94
C SER A 227 28.50 9.17 8.10
N ASN A 228 29.65 9.68 8.55
CA ASN A 228 30.95 9.36 7.95
C ASN A 228 31.23 7.85 7.94
N GLU A 229 30.74 7.12 8.94
CA GLU A 229 30.98 5.68 9.02
C GLU A 229 30.28 4.94 7.88
N VAL A 230 29.01 5.26 7.62
CA VAL A 230 28.24 4.72 6.49
C VAL A 230 28.94 5.05 5.17
N VAL A 231 29.32 6.32 4.96
CA VAL A 231 30.01 6.75 3.73
C VAL A 231 31.28 5.93 3.50
N ARG A 232 32.11 5.74 4.53
CA ARG A 232 33.35 4.96 4.45
C ARG A 232 33.09 3.48 4.14
N LYS A 233 32.13 2.85 4.83
CA LYS A 233 31.80 1.44 4.64
C LYS A 233 31.17 1.19 3.27
N SER A 234 30.25 2.05 2.84
CA SER A 234 29.68 2.02 1.49
C SER A 234 30.74 2.23 0.42
N SER A 235 31.66 3.18 0.58
CA SER A 235 32.78 3.38 -0.38
C SER A 235 33.67 2.15 -0.52
N SER A 236 33.98 1.50 0.61
CA SER A 236 34.74 0.25 0.61
C SER A 236 33.98 -0.88 -0.10
N TRP A 237 32.66 -0.95 0.08
CA TRP A 237 31.79 -1.90 -0.60
C TRP A 237 31.75 -1.68 -2.12
N LEU A 238 31.52 -0.45 -2.56
CA LEU A 238 31.51 -0.10 -3.98
C LEU A 238 32.84 -0.42 -4.67
N THR A 239 33.96 -0.17 -3.99
CA THR A 239 35.29 -0.52 -4.50
C THR A 239 35.46 -2.03 -4.67
N ARG A 240 34.92 -2.84 -3.74
CA ARG A 240 34.94 -4.31 -3.82
C ARG A 240 34.04 -4.81 -4.96
N ILE A 241 32.87 -4.22 -5.17
CA ILE A 241 31.96 -4.56 -6.28
C ILE A 241 32.60 -4.24 -7.64
N ARG A 242 33.23 -3.06 -7.82
CA ARG A 242 33.84 -2.67 -9.10
C ARG A 242 34.96 -3.61 -9.56
N ARG A 243 35.58 -4.33 -8.63
CA ARG A 243 36.56 -5.39 -8.92
C ARG A 243 35.91 -6.70 -9.41
N ILE A 244 34.64 -6.92 -9.10
CA ILE A 244 33.93 -8.19 -9.32
C ILE A 244 32.92 -8.11 -10.49
N SER A 245 32.26 -6.96 -10.70
CA SER A 245 31.25 -6.80 -11.77
C SER A 245 31.36 -5.44 -12.48
N ARG A 246 31.32 -5.46 -13.83
CA ARG A 246 31.33 -4.26 -14.70
C ARG A 246 29.94 -3.69 -15.01
N ARG A 247 28.84 -4.28 -14.54
CA ARG A 247 27.47 -3.82 -14.86
C ARG A 247 26.59 -3.74 -13.62
N SER A 248 26.06 -2.52 -13.42
CA SER A 248 25.08 -2.07 -12.43
C SER A 248 25.45 -2.21 -10.95
N ILE A 249 25.74 -1.05 -10.33
CA ILE A 249 26.18 -0.94 -8.94
C ILE A 249 24.96 -0.64 -8.06
N TYR A 250 24.20 -1.68 -7.73
CA TYR A 250 23.21 -1.63 -6.66
C TYR A 250 23.91 -1.86 -5.32
N LEU A 251 23.49 -1.18 -4.26
CA LEU A 251 23.94 -1.51 -2.89
C LEU A 251 23.49 -2.94 -2.49
N SER A 252 22.44 -3.46 -3.13
CA SER A 252 22.07 -4.87 -3.13
C SER A 252 21.98 -5.43 -4.56
N PRO A 253 22.84 -6.37 -4.98
CA PRO A 253 22.80 -6.95 -6.33
C PRO A 253 21.58 -7.86 -6.61
N ILE A 254 20.67 -8.02 -5.65
CA ILE A 254 19.51 -8.93 -5.75
C ILE A 254 18.47 -8.43 -6.77
N THR A 255 18.45 -7.13 -7.07
CA THR A 255 17.41 -6.53 -7.94
C THR A 255 17.80 -6.47 -9.42
N ALA A 256 19.00 -6.94 -9.80
CA ALA A 256 19.43 -6.91 -11.21
C ALA A 256 18.77 -8.00 -12.08
N SER A 257 18.02 -8.94 -11.48
CA SER A 257 17.23 -9.94 -12.20
C SER A 257 15.75 -9.86 -11.83
N ARG A 258 15.04 -8.85 -12.34
CA ARG A 258 13.58 -8.88 -12.53
C ARG A 258 13.15 -7.79 -13.49
#